data_AF-A0A2S6H6P7-F1
#
_entry.id   AF-A0A2S6H6P7-F1
#
_cell.length_a   1.000
_cell.length_b   1.000
_cell.length_c   1.000
_cell.angle_alpha   90.00
_cell.angle_beta   90.00
_cell.angle_gamma   90.00
#
_symmetry.space_group_name_H-M   'P 1'
#
loop_
_entity.id
_entity.type
_entity.pdbx_description
1 polymer ?
#
loop_
_entity_poly.entity_id
_entity_poly.type
_entity_poly.pdbx_seq_one_letter_code
_entity_poly.pdbx_strand_id
1 'polypeptide(L)'
;MLSVAVQFILGLAYANAGANAGEWLMHKYILHGLGRNRHSFWAYHWYEHHAACTQNAMLDPGYQSMNLTTWNPQTKELAVLISIVLLHAPLLIMFPLFAGTLYASLMFYYYKHRKAHLDPAWAKRHLRWHCDHHLGGNSPGNWCVTWPWFDYLMGTRIKNKTLE
;
A
#
# COMPACT_ATOMS: atom_id res chain seq x y z
N MET A 1 -24.21 19.79 -12.59
CA MET A 1 -23.46 18.51 -12.68
C MET A 1 -22.08 18.81 -13.21
N LEU A 2 -21.01 18.28 -12.61
CA LEU A 2 -19.64 18.42 -13.13
C LEU A 2 -19.54 17.71 -14.49
N SER A 3 -18.86 18.32 -15.46
CA SER A 3 -18.69 17.69 -16.77
C SER A 3 -17.88 16.40 -16.67
N VAL A 4 -18.09 15.48 -17.62
CA VAL A 4 -17.36 14.21 -17.73
C VAL A 4 -15.84 14.44 -17.72
N ALA A 5 -15.37 15.45 -18.46
CA ALA A 5 -13.96 15.81 -18.53
C ALA A 5 -13.41 16.26 -17.16
N VAL A 6 -14.16 17.08 -16.42
CA VAL A 6 -13.74 17.54 -15.09
C VAL A 6 -13.74 16.38 -14.09
N GLN A 7 -14.74 15.49 -14.11
CA GLN A 7 -14.74 14.29 -13.26
C GLN A 7 -13.55 13.37 -13.56
N PHE A 8 -13.20 13.20 -14.84
CA PHE A 8 -12.04 12.41 -15.24
C PHE A 8 -10.72 13.03 -14.78
N ILE A 9 -10.54 14.35 -14.95
CA ILE A 9 -9.32 15.05 -14.52
C ILE A 9 -9.19 15.02 -12.99
N LEU A 10 -10.26 15.32 -12.26
CA LEU A 10 -10.26 15.25 -10.79
C LEU A 10 -10.03 13.81 -10.31
N GLY A 11 -10.64 12.83 -10.99
CA GLY A 11 -10.40 11.40 -10.75
C GLY A 11 -8.93 11.03 -10.93
N LEU A 12 -8.31 11.42 -12.04
CA LEU A 12 -6.89 11.18 -12.28
C LEU A 12 -5.99 11.86 -11.26
N ALA A 13 -6.23 13.14 -10.93
CA ALA A 13 -5.44 13.86 -9.94
C ALA A 13 -5.55 13.18 -8.56
N TYR A 14 -6.75 12.80 -8.16
CA TYR A 14 -7.00 12.12 -6.89
C TYR A 14 -6.41 10.71 -6.88
N ALA A 15 -6.63 9.89 -7.91
CA ALA A 15 -6.12 8.52 -7.99
C ALA A 15 -4.58 8.44 -8.03
N ASN A 16 -3.91 9.52 -8.41
CA ASN A 16 -2.46 9.62 -8.40
C ASN A 16 -1.96 10.25 -7.09
N ALA A 17 -2.24 11.54 -6.87
CA ALA A 17 -1.73 12.26 -5.69
C ALA A 17 -2.50 11.90 -4.42
N GLY A 18 -3.83 11.92 -4.46
CA GLY A 18 -4.69 11.61 -3.31
C GLY A 18 -4.53 10.16 -2.83
N ALA A 19 -4.49 9.18 -3.74
CA ALA A 19 -4.28 7.78 -3.39
C ALA A 19 -2.88 7.56 -2.80
N ASN A 20 -1.84 8.19 -3.36
CA ASN A 20 -0.49 8.08 -2.81
C ASN A 20 -0.35 8.76 -1.43
N ALA A 21 -1.07 9.87 -1.20
CA ALA A 21 -1.22 10.48 0.12
C ALA A 21 -1.92 9.53 1.10
N GLY A 22 -2.98 8.87 0.64
CA GLY A 22 -3.73 7.86 1.40
C GLY A 22 -2.85 6.68 1.78
N GLU A 23 -2.05 6.15 0.85
CA GLU A 23 -1.03 5.14 1.12
C GLU A 23 -0.09 5.60 2.22
N TRP A 24 0.49 6.80 2.09
CA TRP A 24 1.42 7.34 3.07
C TRP A 24 0.79 7.45 4.47
N LEU A 25 -0.43 8.01 4.55
CA LEU A 25 -1.15 8.18 5.81
C LEU A 25 -1.51 6.85 6.46
N MET A 26 -2.11 5.94 5.69
CA MET A 26 -2.52 4.63 6.14
C MET A 26 -1.32 3.82 6.61
N HIS A 27 -0.26 3.80 5.81
CA HIS A 27 0.91 2.99 6.11
C HIS A 27 1.66 3.53 7.33
N LYS A 28 1.86 4.85 7.44
CA LYS A 28 2.56 5.47 8.57
C LYS A 28 1.78 5.43 9.87
N TYR A 29 0.53 5.90 9.88
CA TYR A 29 -0.22 6.12 11.13
C TYR A 29 -1.08 4.92 11.53
N ILE A 30 -1.62 4.17 10.57
CA ILE A 30 -2.51 3.06 10.87
C ILE A 30 -1.73 1.75 10.92
N LEU A 31 -1.11 1.33 9.81
CA LEU A 31 -0.37 0.07 9.75
C LEU A 31 0.86 0.10 10.68
N HIS A 32 1.70 1.13 10.60
CA HIS A 32 2.87 1.24 11.47
C HIS A 32 2.55 1.84 12.83
N GLY A 33 1.74 2.90 12.90
CA GLY A 33 1.41 3.57 14.15
C GLY A 33 0.59 2.69 15.09
N LEU A 34 -0.62 2.29 14.69
CA LEU A 34 -1.47 1.41 15.49
C LEU A 34 -0.96 -0.03 15.56
N GLY A 35 -0.23 -0.50 14.53
CA GLY A 35 0.30 -1.86 14.51
C GLY A 35 1.47 -2.11 15.47
N ARG A 36 2.07 -1.07 16.06
CA ARG A 36 3.06 -1.24 17.15
C ARG A 36 2.46 -1.89 18.40
N ASN A 37 1.15 -1.77 18.61
CA ASN A 37 0.47 -2.48 19.69
C ASN A 37 0.14 -3.90 19.23
N ARG A 38 0.72 -4.92 19.86
CA ARG A 38 0.49 -6.34 19.55
C ARG A 38 -0.97 -6.81 19.65
N HIS A 39 -1.79 -6.10 20.42
CA HIS A 39 -3.22 -6.42 20.58
C HIS A 39 -4.10 -5.68 19.57
N SER A 40 -3.52 -4.83 18.71
CA SER A 40 -4.23 -4.10 17.67
C SER A 40 -4.53 -5.01 16.48
N PHE A 41 -5.66 -4.77 15.81
CA PHE A 41 -5.96 -5.39 14.52
C PHE A 41 -4.80 -5.22 13.52
N TRP A 42 -4.13 -4.07 13.55
CA TRP A 42 -3.05 -3.69 12.62
C TRP A 42 -1.69 -4.34 12.94
N ALA A 43 -1.60 -5.11 14.04
CA ALA A 43 -0.35 -5.73 14.50
C ALA A 43 0.28 -6.68 13.47
N TYR A 44 -0.54 -7.29 12.61
CA TYR A 44 -0.06 -8.18 11.55
C TYR A 44 0.97 -7.52 10.64
N HIS A 45 0.86 -6.20 10.43
CA HIS A 45 1.77 -5.48 9.54
C HIS A 45 3.21 -5.55 10.03
N TRP A 46 3.43 -5.39 11.33
CA TRP A 46 4.75 -5.51 11.95
C TRP A 46 5.17 -6.95 12.16
N TYR A 47 4.33 -7.72 12.86
CA TYR A 47 4.74 -8.97 13.48
C TYR A 47 4.56 -10.20 12.59
N GLU A 48 3.83 -10.07 11.49
CA GLU A 48 3.69 -11.11 10.47
C GLU A 48 4.39 -10.65 9.19
N HIS A 49 3.92 -9.58 8.58
CA HIS A 49 4.36 -9.14 7.25
C HIS A 49 5.81 -8.62 7.22
N HIS A 50 6.12 -7.60 8.03
CA HIS A 50 7.49 -7.06 8.12
C HIS A 50 8.49 -8.10 8.65
N ALA A 51 8.07 -8.88 9.65
CA ALA A 51 8.88 -9.96 10.20
C ALA A 51 9.25 -11.01 9.13
N ALA A 52 8.27 -11.48 8.34
CA ALA A 52 8.50 -12.41 7.24
C ALA A 52 9.39 -11.80 6.16
N CYS A 53 9.16 -10.55 5.76
CA CYS A 53 9.97 -9.87 4.75
C CYS A 53 11.42 -9.69 5.20
N THR A 54 11.66 -9.41 6.48
CA THR A 54 13.00 -9.28 7.05
C THR A 54 13.74 -10.61 7.02
N GLN A 55 13.05 -11.70 7.39
CA GLN A 55 13.64 -13.04 7.42
C GLN A 55 13.90 -13.60 6.02
N ASN A 56 13.06 -13.26 5.04
CA ASN A 56 13.09 -13.83 3.69
C ASN A 56 13.48 -12.79 2.61
N ALA A 57 14.20 -11.74 3.00
CA ALA A 57 14.74 -10.72 2.08
C ALA A 57 13.72 -10.16 1.08
N MET A 58 12.60 -9.63 1.60
CA MET A 58 11.43 -9.06 0.92
C MET A 58 10.34 -10.06 0.52
N LEU A 59 10.65 -11.36 0.44
CA LEU A 59 9.63 -12.37 0.18
C LEU A 59 8.67 -12.48 1.37
N ASP A 60 7.37 -12.55 1.11
CA ASP A 60 6.37 -12.87 2.13
C ASP A 60 5.54 -14.09 1.68
N PRO A 61 5.76 -15.26 2.30
CA PRO A 61 4.99 -16.47 2.01
C PRO A 61 3.47 -16.31 2.16
N GLY A 62 3.01 -15.35 2.97
CA GLY A 62 1.61 -15.01 3.15
C GLY A 62 0.90 -14.59 1.85
N TYR A 63 1.66 -14.19 0.81
CA TYR A 63 1.11 -13.82 -0.50
C TYR A 63 1.11 -14.95 -1.54
N GLN A 64 1.75 -16.09 -1.25
CA GLN A 64 1.97 -17.18 -2.22
C GLN A 64 0.68 -17.94 -2.56
N SER A 65 -0.23 -18.10 -1.60
CA SER A 65 -1.51 -18.77 -1.80
C SER A 65 -2.67 -17.86 -1.37
N MET A 66 -3.61 -17.65 -2.28
CA MET A 66 -4.84 -16.90 -1.98
C MET A 66 -5.86 -17.86 -1.34
N ASN A 67 -5.82 -17.98 -0.02
CA ASN A 67 -6.82 -18.70 0.74
C ASN A 67 -7.68 -17.73 1.55
N LEU A 68 -8.90 -17.46 1.09
CA LEU A 68 -9.82 -16.48 1.69
C LEU A 68 -10.30 -16.87 3.11
N THR A 69 -10.12 -18.11 3.54
CA THR A 69 -10.49 -18.55 4.90
C THR A 69 -9.34 -18.41 5.91
N THR A 70 -8.12 -18.12 5.45
CA THR A 70 -6.95 -17.96 6.32
C THR A 70 -6.77 -16.48 6.65
N TRP A 71 -6.61 -16.12 7.93
CA TRP A 71 -6.41 -14.73 8.36
C TRP A 71 -4.92 -14.35 8.41
N ASN A 72 -4.30 -14.20 7.25
CA ASN A 72 -2.88 -13.88 7.05
C ASN A 72 -2.71 -12.40 6.59
N PRO A 73 -1.48 -11.91 6.36
CA PRO A 73 -1.27 -10.55 5.87
C PRO A 73 -2.05 -10.21 4.59
N GLN A 74 -2.05 -11.11 3.60
CA GLN A 74 -2.72 -10.88 2.32
C GLN A 74 -4.25 -10.75 2.46
N THR A 75 -4.91 -11.59 3.26
CA THR A 75 -6.37 -11.52 3.44
C THR A 75 -6.80 -10.37 4.33
N LYS A 76 -6.00 -10.00 5.33
CA LYS A 76 -6.20 -8.78 6.14
C LYS A 76 -6.08 -7.53 5.27
N GLU A 77 -5.07 -7.45 4.41
CA GLU A 77 -4.93 -6.36 3.44
C GLU A 77 -6.14 -6.30 2.51
N LEU A 78 -6.55 -7.44 1.94
CA LEU A 78 -7.71 -7.50 1.05
C LEU A 78 -9.00 -7.05 1.75
N ALA A 79 -9.21 -7.45 3.01
CA ALA A 79 -10.37 -7.01 3.78
C ALA A 79 -10.39 -5.48 3.99
N VAL A 80 -9.22 -4.88 4.24
CA VAL A 80 -9.08 -3.42 4.37
C VAL A 80 -9.34 -2.73 3.03
N LEU A 81 -8.77 -3.22 1.93
CA LEU A 81 -8.99 -2.68 0.59
C LEU A 81 -10.46 -2.77 0.17
N ILE A 82 -11.12 -3.91 0.43
CA ILE A 82 -12.57 -4.09 0.20
C ILE A 82 -13.36 -3.10 1.05
N SER A 83 -12.98 -2.89 2.32
CA SER A 83 -13.66 -1.92 3.19
C SER A 83 -13.55 -0.50 2.63
N ILE A 84 -12.39 -0.11 2.08
CA ILE A 84 -12.22 1.18 1.41
C ILE A 84 -13.11 1.26 0.16
N VAL A 85 -13.16 0.22 -0.67
CA VAL A 85 -14.05 0.15 -1.84
C VAL A 85 -15.52 0.34 -1.40
N LEU A 86 -15.99 -0.42 -0.41
CA LEU A 86 -17.37 -0.33 0.07
C LEU A 86 -17.71 1.05 0.64
N LEU A 87 -16.78 1.66 1.40
CA LEU A 87 -16.95 3.01 1.93
C LEU A 87 -17.17 4.06 0.83
N HIS A 88 -16.54 3.86 -0.33
CA HIS A 88 -16.63 4.78 -1.47
C HIS A 88 -17.70 4.38 -2.49
N ALA A 89 -18.43 3.28 -2.29
CA ALA A 89 -19.47 2.81 -3.21
C ALA A 89 -20.56 3.85 -3.53
N PRO A 90 -21.03 4.69 -2.60
CA PRO A 90 -21.99 5.76 -2.93
C PRO A 90 -21.48 6.76 -3.98
N LEU A 91 -20.15 6.95 -4.10
CA LEU A 91 -19.56 7.84 -5.09
C LEU A 91 -19.71 7.30 -6.52
N LEU A 92 -19.97 6.00 -6.73
CA LEU A 92 -20.25 5.47 -8.06
C LEU A 92 -21.53 6.04 -8.65
N ILE A 93 -22.51 6.40 -7.81
CA ILE A 93 -23.79 6.97 -8.26
C ILE A 93 -23.60 8.43 -8.68
N MET A 94 -22.83 9.20 -7.90
CA MET A 94 -22.68 10.65 -8.12
C MET A 94 -21.50 11.01 -9.03
N PHE A 95 -20.40 10.25 -8.95
CA PHE A 95 -19.12 10.52 -9.61
C PHE A 95 -18.46 9.22 -10.12
N PRO A 96 -19.09 8.50 -11.08
CA PRO A 96 -18.67 7.15 -11.48
C PRO A 96 -17.24 7.09 -12.00
N LEU A 97 -16.79 8.09 -12.76
CA LEU A 97 -15.42 8.12 -13.28
C LEU A 97 -14.39 8.37 -12.17
N PHE A 98 -14.70 9.26 -11.21
CA PHE A 98 -13.84 9.50 -10.05
C PHE A 98 -13.70 8.23 -9.21
N ALA A 99 -14.81 7.59 -8.85
CA ALA A 99 -14.80 6.33 -8.11
C ALA A 99 -14.08 5.21 -8.86
N GLY A 100 -14.25 5.12 -10.19
CA GLY A 100 -13.53 4.20 -11.04
C GLY A 100 -12.01 4.39 -10.98
N THR A 101 -11.53 5.63 -11.04
CA THR A 101 -10.08 5.92 -10.91
C THR A 101 -9.53 5.59 -9.52
N LEU A 102 -10.29 5.86 -8.45
CA LEU A 102 -9.95 5.42 -7.10
C LEU A 102 -9.79 3.90 -7.05
N TYR A 103 -10.76 3.14 -7.57
CA TYR A 103 -10.71 1.68 -7.51
C TYR A 103 -9.54 1.12 -8.32
N ALA A 104 -9.25 1.72 -9.48
CA ALA A 104 -8.07 1.39 -10.26
C ALA A 104 -6.76 1.61 -9.47
N SER A 105 -6.65 2.70 -8.69
CA SER A 105 -5.49 2.93 -7.83
C SER A 105 -5.34 1.88 -6.72
N LEU A 106 -6.44 1.45 -6.09
CA LEU A 106 -6.42 0.40 -5.06
C LEU A 106 -6.00 -0.96 -5.65
N MET A 107 -6.51 -1.30 -6.83
CA MET A 107 -6.10 -2.51 -7.56
C MET A 107 -4.63 -2.46 -7.93
N PHE A 108 -4.13 -1.31 -8.37
CA PHE A 108 -2.73 -1.13 -8.72
C PHE A 108 -1.80 -1.20 -7.52
N TYR A 109 -2.21 -0.62 -6.38
CA TYR A 109 -1.56 -0.78 -5.09
C TYR A 109 -1.43 -2.25 -4.73
N TYR A 110 -2.55 -2.98 -4.70
CA TYR A 110 -2.55 -4.40 -4.35
C TYR A 110 -1.66 -5.23 -5.26
N TYR A 111 -1.76 -5.01 -6.58
CA TYR A 111 -0.93 -5.69 -7.57
C TYR A 111 0.56 -5.45 -7.31
N LYS A 112 0.97 -4.18 -7.17
CA LYS A 112 2.37 -3.80 -6.95
C LYS A 112 2.89 -4.34 -5.63
N HIS A 113 2.11 -4.21 -4.56
CA HIS A 113 2.47 -4.68 -3.23
C HIS A 113 2.68 -6.19 -3.24
N ARG A 114 1.66 -6.95 -3.64
CA ARG A 114 1.72 -8.41 -3.76
C ARG A 114 2.87 -8.86 -4.65
N LYS A 115 3.06 -8.24 -5.81
CA LYS A 115 4.16 -8.57 -6.73
C LYS A 115 5.51 -8.32 -6.10
N ALA A 116 5.68 -7.24 -5.33
CA ALA A 116 6.93 -6.93 -4.64
C ALA A 116 7.35 -8.06 -3.68
N HIS A 117 6.36 -8.66 -3.01
CA HIS A 117 6.57 -9.72 -2.03
C HIS A 117 6.60 -11.14 -2.61
N LEU A 118 6.29 -11.30 -3.89
CA LEU A 118 6.43 -12.57 -4.62
C LEU A 118 7.65 -12.60 -5.54
N ASP A 119 8.08 -11.44 -6.03
CA ASP A 119 9.26 -11.26 -6.86
C ASP A 119 10.14 -10.13 -6.29
N PRO A 120 10.99 -10.44 -5.29
CA PRO A 120 11.93 -9.49 -4.71
C PRO A 120 12.88 -8.85 -5.73
N ALA A 121 13.24 -9.56 -6.81
CA ALA A 121 14.12 -9.03 -7.85
C ALA A 121 13.40 -7.97 -8.71
N TRP A 122 12.12 -8.16 -8.98
CA TRP A 122 11.27 -7.13 -9.56
C TRP A 122 11.10 -5.95 -8.60
N ALA A 123 10.86 -6.21 -7.31
CA ALA A 123 10.70 -5.19 -6.28
C ALA A 123 11.93 -4.27 -6.19
N LYS A 124 13.13 -4.84 -6.11
CA LYS A 124 14.39 -4.07 -6.03
C LYS A 124 14.60 -3.15 -7.23
N ARG A 125 14.15 -3.57 -8.42
CA ARG A 125 14.28 -2.79 -9.67
C ARG A 125 13.21 -1.69 -9.80
N HIS A 126 11.98 -1.95 -9.39
CA HIS A 126 10.84 -1.09 -9.71
C HIS A 126 10.26 -0.34 -8.50
N LEU A 127 10.39 -0.90 -7.30
CA LEU A 127 9.84 -0.38 -6.05
C LEU A 127 10.92 -0.34 -4.97
N ARG A 128 12.09 0.20 -5.32
CA ARG A 128 13.26 0.18 -4.42
C ARG A 128 13.01 0.84 -3.07
N TRP A 129 12.17 1.88 -3.02
CA TRP A 129 11.75 2.51 -1.77
C TRP A 129 10.98 1.56 -0.86
N HIS A 130 10.15 0.67 -1.43
CA HIS A 130 9.43 -0.35 -0.66
C HIS A 130 10.39 -1.43 -0.15
N CYS A 131 11.42 -1.79 -0.92
CA CYS A 131 12.50 -2.65 -0.40
C CYS A 131 13.27 -1.96 0.74
N ASP A 132 13.60 -0.68 0.60
CA ASP A 132 14.25 0.10 1.65
C ASP A 132 13.38 0.16 2.90
N HIS A 133 12.05 0.23 2.75
CA HIS A 133 11.08 0.21 3.85
C HIS A 133 11.18 -1.05 4.71
N HIS A 134 11.18 -2.23 4.07
CA HIS A 134 11.22 -3.51 4.78
C HIS A 134 12.62 -3.88 5.28
N LEU A 135 13.65 -3.61 4.48
CA LEU A 135 15.01 -4.08 4.74
C LEU A 135 15.90 -3.02 5.40
N GLY A 136 15.38 -1.80 5.62
CA GLY A 136 16.08 -0.64 6.19
C GLY A 136 16.31 -0.66 7.69
N GLY A 137 16.18 -1.80 8.37
CA GLY A 137 16.51 -1.94 9.79
C GLY A 137 15.71 -1.02 10.72
N ASN A 138 14.38 -1.09 10.66
CA ASN A 138 13.44 -0.26 11.46
C ASN A 138 13.54 1.26 11.22
N SER A 139 14.20 1.72 10.17
CA SER A 139 14.23 3.14 9.81
C SER A 139 12.80 3.64 9.50
N PRO A 140 12.31 4.69 10.18
CA PRO A 140 10.94 5.17 9.99
C PRO A 140 10.83 6.00 8.70
N GLY A 141 10.53 5.35 7.58
CA GLY A 141 10.34 6.03 6.30
C GLY A 141 9.89 5.10 5.18
N ASN A 142 9.77 5.66 3.98
CA ASN A 142 9.36 4.97 2.75
C ASN A 142 7.96 4.34 2.86
N TRP A 143 6.96 5.14 3.24
CA TRP A 143 5.60 4.68 3.53
C TRP A 143 4.76 4.43 2.28
N CYS A 144 5.09 5.00 1.13
CA CYS A 144 4.32 4.76 -0.07
C CYS A 144 4.75 3.45 -0.74
N VAL A 145 3.81 2.72 -1.34
CA VAL A 145 4.12 1.47 -2.05
C VAL A 145 4.13 1.71 -3.55
N THR A 146 3.09 2.33 -4.10
CA THR A 146 2.94 2.44 -5.56
C THR A 146 3.97 3.38 -6.19
N TRP A 147 4.21 4.51 -5.54
CA TRP A 147 5.11 5.59 -5.95
C TRP A 147 5.66 6.30 -4.71
N PRO A 148 6.91 6.77 -4.68
CA PRO A 148 7.49 7.42 -3.50
C PRO A 148 7.15 8.92 -3.40
N TRP A 149 6.10 9.41 -4.06
CA TRP A 149 5.88 10.86 -4.19
C TRP A 149 5.62 11.53 -2.85
N PHE A 150 4.73 10.97 -2.04
CA PHE A 150 4.46 11.50 -0.71
C PHE A 150 5.63 11.27 0.26
N ASP A 151 6.46 10.24 0.04
CA ASP A 151 7.72 10.12 0.77
C ASP A 151 8.70 11.24 0.45
N TYR A 152 8.78 11.69 -0.80
CA TYR A 152 9.59 12.86 -1.15
C TYR A 152 8.96 14.14 -0.61
N LEU A 153 7.66 14.34 -0.82
CA LEU A 153 6.95 15.55 -0.40
C LEU A 153 7.02 15.75 1.13
N MET A 154 6.88 14.66 1.89
CA MET A 154 6.90 14.69 3.36
C MET A 154 8.29 14.48 3.95
N GLY A 155 9.34 14.37 3.12
CA GLY A 155 10.71 14.16 3.58
C GLY A 155 10.95 12.82 4.29
N THR A 156 10.17 11.78 4.00
CA THR A 156 10.27 10.43 4.58
C THR A 156 10.94 9.41 3.67
N ARG A 157 11.46 9.81 2.50
CA ARG A 157 12.26 8.93 1.64
C ARG A 157 13.65 8.70 2.23
N ILE A 158 13.98 7.47 2.57
CA ILE A 158 15.27 7.05 3.16
C ILE A 158 15.89 5.93 2.32
N LYS A 159 17.05 6.18 1.70
CA LYS A 159 17.76 5.18 0.91
C LYS A 159 18.52 4.21 1.81
N ASN A 160 18.36 2.90 1.59
CA ASN A 160 19.18 1.91 2.26
C ASN A 160 20.42 1.56 1.41
N LYS A 161 21.61 1.84 1.94
CA LYS A 161 22.89 1.57 1.26
C LYS A 161 23.26 0.08 1.20
N THR A 162 22.64 -0.77 2.02
CA THR A 162 22.92 -2.22 2.00
C THR A 162 22.23 -2.96 0.85
N LEU A 163 21.39 -2.26 0.07
CA LEU A 163 20.71 -2.78 -1.12
C LEU A 163 21.33 -2.27 -2.44
N GLU A 164 22.43 -1.49 -2.38
CA GLU A 164 23.30 -1.16 -3.54
C GLU A 164 24.26 -2.32 -3.83
#